data_AF-A0A091KLM1-F1
#
_entry.id   AF-A0A091KLM1-F1
#
_cell.length_a   1.000
_cell.length_b   1.000
_cell.length_c   1.000
_cell.angle_alpha   90.00
_cell.angle_beta   90.00
_cell.angle_gamma   90.00
#
_symmetry.space_group_name_H-M   'P 1'
#
loop_
_entity.id
_entity.type
_entity.pdbx_description
1 polymer ?
#
loop_
_entity_poly.entity_id
_entity_poly.type
_entity_poly.pdbx_seq_one_letter_code
_entity_poly.pdbx_strand_id
1 'polypeptide(L)'
;PVLNLLFNTSLISFFPQYVAFASLFFILVSITTFCLETHERFNPIVNKTETEFIGNDTQVRHYREAETEAFLTYIEGVCVVWFTFEFLMRVTFCPNKVEFIKNSLNIIDFVAILPFYLEVGLSGLSSKAAKDVLGFLRVVRFVRILRIFKLTRHFVGLRVLGHTLRASTNEFLLLIIFLALGVLIFATMIYYAERIGAKPNDPSASEHTHFKNIPIGFWWAVVTMTTLGYGDMYPQTWSGMLVGALCALAGVLTIAMPVPVIVNNFGMYYSLAMAKQKLPKKKKKHIPRPPQLGSPNYCKSVVNSPHHSTQSDTCPLAQEEILEINRAGRKPLRGMSI
;
A
#
# COMPACT_ATOMS: atom_id res chain seq x y z
N PRO A 1 -27.67 21.96 -33.12
CA PRO A 1 -26.91 22.48 -31.95
C PRO A 1 -27.28 21.84 -30.60
N VAL A 2 -28.57 21.50 -30.37
CA VAL A 2 -29.03 20.87 -29.11
C VAL A 2 -28.91 19.32 -29.15
N LEU A 3 -29.05 18.71 -30.33
CA LEU A 3 -28.96 17.25 -30.50
C LEU A 3 -27.52 16.69 -30.30
N ASN A 4 -26.50 17.47 -30.67
CA ASN A 4 -25.08 17.14 -30.40
C ASN A 4 -24.68 17.28 -28.93
N LEU A 5 -25.47 18.01 -28.13
CA LEU A 5 -25.25 18.14 -26.69
C LEU A 5 -25.86 16.95 -25.94
N LEU A 6 -27.02 16.45 -26.36
CA LEU A 6 -27.68 15.28 -25.76
C LEU A 6 -26.93 13.97 -26.04
N PHE A 7 -26.37 13.79 -27.24
CA PHE A 7 -25.55 12.61 -27.56
C PHE A 7 -24.18 12.62 -26.87
N ASN A 8 -23.54 13.80 -26.74
CA ASN A 8 -22.28 13.90 -26.00
C ASN A 8 -22.49 13.68 -24.50
N THR A 9 -23.55 14.22 -23.88
CA THR A 9 -23.64 14.18 -22.40
C THR A 9 -24.02 12.79 -21.86
N SER A 10 -24.78 12.00 -22.61
CA SER A 10 -25.23 10.66 -22.18
C SER A 10 -24.18 9.57 -22.46
N LEU A 11 -23.56 9.54 -23.65
CA LEU A 11 -22.52 8.53 -23.95
C LEU A 11 -21.20 8.80 -23.19
N ILE A 12 -20.85 10.07 -22.98
CA ILE A 12 -19.64 10.45 -22.22
C ILE A 12 -19.78 10.17 -20.72
N SER A 13 -20.99 10.02 -20.18
CA SER A 13 -21.18 9.62 -18.77
C SER A 13 -21.05 8.11 -18.58
N PHE A 14 -21.50 7.31 -19.55
CA PHE A 14 -21.37 5.85 -19.52
C PHE A 14 -19.95 5.37 -19.83
N PHE A 15 -19.27 5.98 -20.81
CA PHE A 15 -17.93 5.57 -21.23
C PHE A 15 -16.90 5.44 -20.09
N PRO A 16 -16.73 6.40 -19.17
CA PRO A 16 -15.80 6.26 -18.05
C PRO A 16 -16.20 5.15 -17.08
N GLN A 17 -17.50 4.84 -16.95
CA GLN A 17 -17.99 3.76 -16.10
C GLN A 17 -17.73 2.38 -16.73
N TYR A 18 -17.92 2.26 -18.05
CA TYR A 18 -17.54 1.06 -18.80
C TYR A 18 -16.03 0.80 -18.76
N VAL A 19 -15.21 1.85 -18.94
CA VAL A 19 -13.74 1.72 -18.84
C VAL A 19 -13.32 1.31 -17.42
N ALA A 20 -13.95 1.86 -16.38
CA ALA A 20 -13.68 1.46 -15.00
C ALA A 20 -14.08 0.00 -14.74
N PHE A 21 -15.23 -0.44 -15.23
CA PHE A 21 -15.69 -1.82 -15.11
C PHE A 21 -14.77 -2.80 -15.87
N ALA A 22 -14.38 -2.46 -17.09
CA ALA A 22 -13.42 -3.25 -17.88
C ALA A 22 -12.06 -3.34 -17.16
N SER A 23 -11.56 -2.22 -16.64
CA SER A 23 -10.32 -2.19 -15.84
C SER A 23 -10.41 -3.12 -14.62
N LEU A 24 -11.51 -3.07 -13.87
CA LEU A 24 -11.73 -3.98 -12.73
C LEU A 24 -11.77 -5.45 -13.17
N PHE A 25 -12.47 -5.76 -14.27
CA PHE A 25 -12.53 -7.11 -14.83
C PHE A 25 -11.14 -7.64 -15.17
N PHE A 26 -10.33 -6.89 -15.91
CA PHE A 26 -8.97 -7.31 -16.26
C PHE A 26 -8.06 -7.44 -15.04
N ILE A 27 -8.22 -6.61 -14.01
CA ILE A 27 -7.50 -6.79 -12.73
C ILE A 27 -7.87 -8.13 -12.08
N LEU A 28 -9.17 -8.45 -11.99
CA LEU A 28 -9.63 -9.70 -11.38
C LEU A 28 -9.18 -10.94 -12.16
N VAL A 29 -9.30 -10.91 -13.50
CA VAL A 29 -8.79 -11.98 -14.37
C VAL A 29 -7.29 -12.15 -14.15
N SER A 30 -6.53 -11.05 -14.15
CA SER A 30 -5.08 -11.11 -14.01
C SER A 30 -4.60 -11.62 -12.64
N ILE A 31 -5.31 -11.28 -11.56
CA ILE A 31 -5.05 -11.86 -10.22
C ILE A 31 -5.41 -13.35 -10.20
N THR A 32 -6.53 -13.73 -10.82
CA THR A 32 -6.95 -15.13 -10.89
C THR A 32 -5.92 -15.96 -11.65
N THR A 33 -5.44 -15.48 -12.81
CA THR A 33 -4.37 -16.13 -13.58
C THR A 33 -3.11 -16.28 -12.73
N PHE A 34 -2.67 -15.23 -12.01
CA PHE A 34 -1.52 -15.30 -11.11
C PHE A 34 -1.67 -16.39 -10.03
N CYS A 35 -2.87 -16.59 -9.48
CA CYS A 35 -3.14 -17.67 -8.54
C CYS A 35 -3.17 -19.05 -9.22
N LEU A 36 -3.64 -19.15 -10.47
CA LEU A 36 -3.70 -20.41 -11.20
C LEU A 36 -2.31 -20.87 -11.68
N GLU A 37 -1.41 -19.93 -11.99
CA GLU A 37 -0.02 -20.22 -12.38
C GLU A 37 0.77 -20.98 -11.30
N THR A 38 0.39 -20.85 -10.03
CA THR A 38 1.04 -21.58 -8.92
C THR A 38 0.40 -22.93 -8.63
N HIS A 39 -0.77 -23.22 -9.22
CA HIS A 39 -1.50 -24.45 -8.97
C HIS A 39 -0.91 -25.59 -9.80
N GLU A 40 -0.61 -26.73 -9.15
CA GLU A 40 0.09 -27.89 -9.75
C GLU A 40 -0.53 -28.36 -11.08
N ARG A 41 -1.87 -28.41 -11.16
CA ARG A 41 -2.63 -28.72 -12.39
C ARG A 41 -2.24 -27.90 -13.61
N PHE A 42 -1.80 -26.65 -13.45
CA PHE A 42 -1.44 -25.75 -14.56
C PHE A 42 0.07 -25.53 -14.68
N ASN A 43 0.87 -26.24 -13.88
CA ASN A 43 2.32 -26.19 -13.89
C ASN A 43 2.91 -27.61 -13.93
N PRO A 44 2.62 -28.39 -14.99
CA PRO A 44 3.14 -29.75 -15.13
C PRO A 44 4.66 -29.78 -15.19
N ILE A 45 5.24 -30.84 -14.61
CA ILE A 45 6.69 -31.06 -14.61
C ILE A 45 7.08 -31.72 -15.95
N VAL A 46 7.84 -31.00 -16.77
CA VAL A 46 8.33 -31.49 -18.07
C VAL A 46 9.79 -31.89 -17.94
N ASN A 47 10.17 -33.01 -18.58
CA ASN A 47 11.56 -33.45 -18.67
C ASN A 47 12.26 -32.74 -19.83
N LYS A 48 13.29 -31.93 -19.54
CA LYS A 48 14.12 -31.27 -20.56
C LYS A 48 15.52 -31.88 -20.61
N THR A 49 16.05 -31.91 -21.83
CA THR A 49 17.43 -32.31 -22.15
C THR A 49 18.16 -31.13 -22.75
N GLU A 50 19.17 -30.63 -22.06
CA GLU A 50 20.08 -29.61 -22.60
C GLU A 50 21.46 -30.23 -22.82
N THR A 51 22.03 -30.01 -24.00
CA THR A 51 23.39 -30.46 -24.32
C THR A 51 24.33 -29.32 -24.03
N GLU A 52 25.08 -29.41 -22.93
CA GLU A 52 26.16 -28.46 -22.63
C GLU A 52 27.48 -28.96 -23.23
N PHE A 53 28.17 -28.08 -23.94
CA PHE A 53 29.54 -28.32 -24.41
C PHE A 53 30.49 -27.82 -23.32
N ILE A 54 31.14 -28.74 -22.59
CA ILE A 54 32.14 -28.41 -21.58
C ILE A 54 33.50 -28.86 -22.15
N GLY A 55 34.22 -27.92 -22.76
CA GLY A 55 35.47 -28.23 -23.48
C GLY A 55 35.21 -29.00 -24.77
N ASN A 56 35.85 -30.17 -24.94
CA ASN A 56 35.63 -31.05 -26.10
C ASN A 56 34.53 -32.11 -25.87
N ASP A 57 33.99 -32.21 -24.65
CA ASP A 57 32.95 -33.19 -24.32
C ASP A 57 31.55 -32.57 -24.40
N THR A 58 30.63 -33.36 -24.96
CA THR A 58 29.20 -33.07 -24.95
C THR A 58 28.57 -33.78 -23.76
N GLN A 59 28.05 -33.03 -22.80
CA GLN A 59 27.36 -33.58 -21.64
C GLN A 59 25.86 -33.27 -21.77
N VAL A 60 25.03 -34.31 -21.78
CA VAL A 60 23.56 -34.17 -21.80
C VAL A 60 23.07 -34.06 -20.37
N ARG A 61 22.60 -32.87 -19.98
CA ARG A 61 22.01 -32.64 -18.67
C ARG A 61 20.49 -32.78 -18.76
N HIS A 62 19.96 -33.76 -18.04
CA HIS A 62 18.52 -33.92 -17.82
C HIS A 62 18.10 -33.07 -16.63
N TYR A 63 17.15 -32.15 -16.81
CA TYR A 63 16.56 -31.42 -15.70
C TYR A 63 15.03 -31.40 -15.83
N ARG A 64 14.37 -31.38 -14.67
CA ARG A 64 12.92 -31.27 -14.55
C ARG A 64 12.57 -29.82 -14.31
N GLU A 65 11.76 -29.24 -15.19
CA GLU A 65 11.29 -27.87 -15.07
C GLU A 65 9.77 -27.87 -15.08
N ALA A 66 9.17 -27.13 -14.13
CA ALA A 66 7.74 -26.90 -14.14
C ALA A 66 7.45 -25.82 -15.18
N GLU A 67 6.69 -26.17 -16.22
CA GLU A 67 6.30 -25.24 -17.27
C GLU A 67 4.83 -24.88 -17.11
N THR A 68 4.55 -23.58 -17.12
CA THR A 68 3.18 -23.07 -17.02
C THR A 68 2.46 -23.28 -18.35
N GLU A 69 1.21 -23.75 -18.28
CA GLU A 69 0.36 -23.96 -19.45
C GLU A 69 0.23 -22.70 -20.34
N ALA A 70 0.41 -22.87 -21.65
CA ALA A 70 0.47 -21.77 -22.61
C ALA A 70 -0.78 -20.88 -22.63
N PHE A 71 -1.95 -21.44 -22.30
CA PHE A 71 -3.20 -20.68 -22.19
C PHE A 71 -3.17 -19.62 -21.09
N LEU A 72 -2.56 -19.91 -19.93
CA LEU A 72 -2.44 -18.92 -18.84
C LEU A 72 -1.52 -17.78 -19.25
N THR A 73 -0.41 -18.09 -19.92
CA THR A 73 0.50 -17.08 -20.50
C THR A 73 -0.20 -16.19 -21.53
N TYR A 74 -1.09 -16.76 -22.36
CA TYR A 74 -1.89 -15.97 -23.30
C TYR A 74 -2.86 -15.02 -22.59
N ILE A 75 -3.61 -15.52 -21.58
CA ILE A 75 -4.51 -14.66 -20.79
C ILE A 75 -3.72 -13.53 -20.12
N GLU A 76 -2.56 -13.85 -19.53
CA GLU A 76 -1.71 -12.84 -18.91
C GLU A 76 -1.27 -11.80 -19.93
N GLY A 77 -0.82 -12.21 -21.12
CA GLY A 77 -0.45 -11.31 -22.20
C GLY A 77 -1.58 -10.36 -22.59
N VAL A 78 -2.82 -10.87 -22.73
CA VAL A 78 -4.00 -10.04 -23.02
C VAL A 78 -4.26 -9.02 -21.89
N CYS A 79 -4.17 -9.44 -20.63
CA CYS A 79 -4.33 -8.54 -19.48
C CYS A 79 -3.25 -7.45 -19.45
N VAL A 80 -1.99 -7.81 -19.74
CA VAL A 80 -0.87 -6.87 -19.80
C VAL A 80 -1.06 -5.87 -20.94
N VAL A 81 -1.48 -6.31 -22.12
CA VAL A 81 -1.80 -5.41 -23.24
C VAL A 81 -2.87 -4.39 -22.83
N TRP A 82 -3.93 -4.82 -22.14
CA TRP A 82 -4.94 -3.91 -21.60
C TRP A 82 -4.35 -2.92 -20.59
N PHE A 83 -3.53 -3.37 -19.64
CA PHE A 83 -2.88 -2.47 -18.68
C PHE A 83 -1.90 -1.49 -19.33
N THR A 84 -1.17 -1.92 -20.35
CA THR A 84 -0.30 -1.06 -21.15
C THR A 84 -1.12 -0.01 -21.88
N PHE A 85 -2.25 -0.39 -22.47
CA PHE A 85 -3.18 0.55 -23.09
C PHE A 85 -3.69 1.60 -22.08
N GLU A 86 -4.16 1.16 -20.90
CA GLU A 86 -4.57 2.08 -19.83
C GLU A 86 -3.44 3.03 -19.40
N PHE A 87 -2.23 2.50 -19.23
CA PHE A 87 -1.06 3.27 -18.82
C PHE A 87 -0.67 4.29 -19.88
N LEU A 88 -0.59 3.89 -21.15
CA LEU A 88 -0.23 4.75 -22.27
C LEU A 88 -1.24 5.88 -22.44
N MET A 89 -2.54 5.58 -22.41
CA MET A 89 -3.61 6.57 -22.43
C MET A 89 -3.44 7.60 -21.29
N ARG A 90 -3.10 7.15 -20.08
CA ARG A 90 -2.87 8.07 -18.96
C ARG A 90 -1.65 8.97 -19.17
N VAL A 91 -0.57 8.45 -19.76
CA VAL A 91 0.66 9.20 -20.07
C VAL A 91 0.46 10.20 -21.22
N THR A 92 -0.39 9.90 -22.19
CA THR A 92 -0.69 10.80 -23.33
C THR A 92 -1.59 11.95 -22.90
N PHE A 93 -2.60 11.70 -22.07
CA PHE A 93 -3.56 12.71 -21.61
C PHE A 93 -3.13 13.48 -20.35
N CYS A 94 -1.97 13.18 -19.74
CA CYS A 94 -1.50 13.92 -18.57
C CYS A 94 -0.89 15.29 -18.97
N PRO A 95 -1.26 16.39 -18.29
CA PRO A 95 -0.72 17.72 -18.59
C PRO A 95 0.74 17.89 -18.13
N ASN A 96 1.17 17.19 -17.08
CA ASN A 96 2.53 17.24 -16.54
C ASN A 96 3.09 15.82 -16.32
N LYS A 97 4.07 15.43 -17.13
CA LYS A 97 4.67 14.09 -17.09
C LYS A 97 5.53 13.84 -15.84
N VAL A 98 6.18 14.87 -15.30
CA VAL A 98 7.03 14.72 -14.10
C VAL A 98 6.17 14.44 -12.87
N GLU A 99 5.05 15.16 -12.73
CA GLU A 99 4.08 14.92 -11.68
C GLU A 99 3.40 13.55 -11.84
N PHE A 100 3.15 13.14 -13.08
CA PHE A 100 2.61 11.81 -13.39
C PHE A 100 3.52 10.69 -12.87
N ILE A 101 4.83 10.76 -13.11
CA ILE A 101 5.81 9.74 -12.70
C ILE A 101 5.99 9.71 -11.17
N LYS A 102 5.87 10.85 -10.48
CA LYS A 102 5.98 10.92 -9.01
C LYS A 102 4.76 10.36 -8.26
N ASN A 103 3.64 10.15 -8.93
CA ASN A 103 2.43 9.65 -8.30
C ASN A 103 2.50 8.14 -8.06
N SER A 104 2.41 7.72 -6.79
CA SER A 104 2.51 6.30 -6.38
C SER A 104 1.54 5.36 -7.10
N LEU A 105 0.32 5.81 -7.43
CA LEU A 105 -0.65 4.99 -8.16
C LEU A 105 -0.23 4.73 -9.60
N ASN A 106 0.49 5.66 -10.23
CA ASN A 106 0.99 5.50 -11.59
C ASN A 106 2.29 4.67 -11.62
N ILE A 107 3.10 4.72 -10.55
CA ILE A 107 4.25 3.82 -10.38
C ILE A 107 3.75 2.37 -10.31
N ILE A 108 2.69 2.10 -9.55
CA ILE A 108 2.07 0.76 -9.49
C ILE A 108 1.60 0.30 -10.87
N ASP A 109 0.98 1.18 -11.66
CA ASP A 109 0.56 0.85 -13.03
C ASP A 109 1.74 0.43 -13.93
N PHE A 110 2.89 1.11 -13.82
CA PHE A 110 4.10 0.77 -14.56
C PHE A 110 4.74 -0.54 -14.07
N VAL A 111 4.89 -0.69 -12.75
CA VAL A 111 5.50 -1.88 -12.15
C VAL A 111 4.66 -3.14 -12.41
N ALA A 112 3.34 -3.01 -12.58
CA ALA A 112 2.45 -4.13 -12.88
C ALA A 112 2.67 -4.75 -14.27
N ILE A 113 3.12 -3.97 -15.27
CA ILE A 113 3.37 -4.47 -16.64
C ILE A 113 4.83 -4.88 -16.87
N LEU A 114 5.76 -4.33 -16.07
CA LEU A 114 7.20 -4.50 -16.24
C LEU A 114 7.67 -5.96 -16.27
N PRO A 115 7.24 -6.87 -15.36
CA PRO A 115 7.72 -8.24 -15.34
C PRO A 115 7.46 -9.03 -16.64
N PHE A 116 6.32 -8.79 -17.31
CA PHE A 116 5.98 -9.48 -18.56
C PHE A 116 6.89 -9.02 -19.72
N TYR A 117 7.09 -7.71 -19.86
CA TYR A 117 7.97 -7.17 -20.90
C TYR A 117 9.44 -7.54 -20.68
N LEU A 118 9.91 -7.59 -19.42
CA LEU A 118 11.26 -8.08 -19.12
C LEU A 118 11.44 -9.53 -19.53
N GLU A 119 10.46 -10.39 -19.23
CA GLU A 119 10.50 -11.81 -19.59
C GLU A 119 10.52 -12.01 -21.11
N VAL A 120 9.61 -11.36 -21.84
CA VAL A 120 9.56 -11.45 -23.31
C VAL A 120 10.84 -10.88 -23.94
N GLY A 121 11.31 -9.72 -23.49
CA GLY A 121 12.52 -9.09 -24.03
C GLY A 121 13.80 -9.89 -23.81
N LEU A 122 13.90 -10.59 -22.68
CA LEU A 122 15.07 -11.42 -22.34
C LEU A 122 14.98 -12.83 -22.93
N SER A 123 13.78 -13.37 -23.16
CA SER A 123 13.59 -14.68 -23.81
C SER A 123 14.15 -14.73 -25.25
N GLY A 124 14.22 -13.59 -25.94
CA GLY A 124 14.80 -13.49 -27.29
C GLY A 124 16.34 -13.45 -27.32
N LEU A 125 17.01 -13.36 -26.17
CA LEU A 125 18.46 -13.28 -26.07
C LEU A 125 19.04 -14.67 -25.76
N SER A 126 19.78 -15.25 -26.70
CA SER A 126 20.36 -16.61 -26.57
C SER A 126 21.66 -16.66 -25.74
N SER A 127 22.03 -15.60 -25.02
CA SER A 127 23.28 -15.55 -24.25
C SER A 127 23.16 -16.33 -22.93
N LYS A 128 24.25 -16.96 -22.49
CA LYS A 128 24.33 -17.61 -21.16
C LYS A 128 23.94 -16.65 -20.03
N ALA A 129 24.34 -15.38 -20.14
CA ALA A 129 23.94 -14.34 -19.20
C ALA A 129 22.42 -14.06 -19.20
N ALA A 130 21.75 -14.20 -20.34
CA ALA A 130 20.29 -14.03 -20.42
C ALA A 130 19.56 -15.19 -19.72
N LYS A 131 20.08 -16.42 -19.80
CA LYS A 131 19.54 -17.58 -19.07
C LYS A 131 19.64 -17.39 -17.55
N ASP A 132 20.77 -16.89 -17.04
CA ASP A 132 20.93 -16.59 -15.60
C ASP A 132 19.98 -15.47 -15.14
N VAL A 133 19.82 -14.42 -15.95
CA VAL A 133 18.88 -13.32 -15.66
C VAL A 133 17.43 -13.80 -15.71
N LEU A 134 17.06 -14.69 -16.64
CA LEU A 134 15.72 -15.31 -16.68
C LEU A 134 15.42 -16.10 -15.41
N GLY A 135 16.43 -16.77 -14.83
CA GLY A 135 16.33 -17.40 -13.51
C GLY A 135 15.98 -16.40 -12.39
N PHE A 136 16.66 -15.25 -12.35
CA PHE A 136 16.35 -14.17 -11.40
C PHE A 136 14.97 -13.53 -11.64
N LEU A 137 14.55 -13.40 -12.91
CA LEU A 137 13.22 -12.88 -13.25
C LEU A 137 12.06 -13.72 -12.69
N ARG A 138 12.30 -14.99 -12.33
CA ARG A 138 11.33 -15.80 -11.59
C ARG A 138 10.90 -15.14 -10.27
N VAL A 139 11.84 -14.49 -9.57
CA VAL A 139 11.54 -13.72 -8.35
C VAL A 139 10.78 -12.44 -8.70
N VAL A 140 11.09 -11.82 -9.85
CA VAL A 140 10.39 -10.63 -10.34
C VAL A 140 8.93 -10.93 -10.71
N ARG A 141 8.55 -12.19 -10.98
CA ARG A 141 7.14 -12.57 -11.16
C ARG A 141 6.30 -12.30 -9.90
N PHE A 142 6.87 -12.36 -8.69
CA PHE A 142 6.15 -11.96 -7.47
C PHE A 142 5.76 -10.48 -7.47
N VAL A 143 6.53 -9.62 -8.13
CA VAL A 143 6.21 -8.19 -8.29
C VAL A 143 4.87 -7.99 -8.99
N ARG A 144 4.44 -8.95 -9.82
CA ARG A 144 3.14 -8.91 -10.47
C ARG A 144 1.97 -8.93 -9.47
N ILE A 145 2.16 -9.42 -8.24
CA ILE A 145 1.12 -9.35 -7.20
C ILE A 145 0.74 -7.90 -6.89
N LEU A 146 1.67 -6.95 -7.07
CA LEU A 146 1.42 -5.53 -6.86
C LEU A 146 0.31 -4.97 -7.76
N ARG A 147 -0.03 -5.65 -8.87
CA ARG A 147 -1.18 -5.28 -9.71
C ARG A 147 -2.50 -5.29 -8.94
N ILE A 148 -2.60 -6.01 -7.82
CA ILE A 148 -3.75 -5.94 -6.89
C ILE A 148 -3.98 -4.53 -6.37
N PHE A 149 -2.91 -3.74 -6.18
CA PHE A 149 -3.04 -2.37 -5.72
C PHE A 149 -3.66 -1.43 -6.77
N LYS A 150 -3.78 -1.84 -8.05
CA LYS A 150 -4.58 -1.09 -9.05
C LYS A 150 -6.05 -0.99 -8.64
N LEU A 151 -6.56 -1.93 -7.83
CA LEU A 151 -7.91 -1.87 -7.23
C LEU A 151 -8.11 -0.60 -6.40
N THR A 152 -7.04 -0.01 -5.86
CA THR A 152 -7.08 1.26 -5.13
C THR A 152 -7.68 2.40 -5.96
N ARG A 153 -7.57 2.37 -7.30
CA ARG A 153 -8.18 3.39 -8.17
C ARG A 153 -9.71 3.25 -8.26
N HIS A 154 -10.22 2.04 -8.11
CA HIS A 154 -11.65 1.73 -8.21
C HIS A 154 -12.36 1.84 -6.86
N PHE A 155 -11.71 1.42 -5.78
CA PHE A 155 -12.29 1.47 -4.43
C PHE A 155 -11.84 2.72 -3.66
N VAL A 156 -12.79 3.62 -3.39
CA VAL A 156 -12.58 4.81 -2.54
C VAL A 156 -12.06 4.39 -1.15
N GLY A 157 -12.60 3.30 -0.59
CA GLY A 157 -12.19 2.77 0.71
C GLY A 157 -10.70 2.47 0.79
N LEU A 158 -10.11 1.85 -0.23
CA LEU A 158 -8.67 1.55 -0.27
C LEU A 158 -7.81 2.82 -0.33
N ARG A 159 -8.27 3.88 -1.02
CA ARG A 159 -7.57 5.18 -1.02
C ARG A 159 -7.57 5.82 0.35
N VAL A 160 -8.74 5.81 1.00
CA VAL A 160 -8.88 6.37 2.34
C VAL A 160 -8.04 5.56 3.32
N LEU A 161 -8.06 4.23 3.25
CA LEU A 161 -7.20 3.36 4.04
C LEU A 161 -5.72 3.73 3.87
N GLY A 162 -5.23 3.88 2.64
CA GLY A 162 -3.84 4.28 2.38
C GLY A 162 -3.49 5.64 2.97
N HIS A 163 -4.38 6.64 2.87
CA HIS A 163 -4.17 7.94 3.49
C HIS A 163 -4.16 7.87 5.02
N THR A 164 -5.05 7.07 5.61
CA THR A 164 -5.06 6.90 7.06
C THR A 164 -3.83 6.14 7.55
N LEU A 165 -3.43 5.05 6.89
CA LEU A 165 -2.20 4.32 7.25
C LEU A 165 -0.99 5.25 7.22
N ARG A 166 -0.90 6.12 6.21
CA ARG A 166 0.17 7.12 6.12
C ARG A 166 0.09 8.14 7.26
N ALA A 167 -1.11 8.63 7.58
CA ALA A 167 -1.30 9.58 8.68
C ALA A 167 -0.99 8.95 10.06
N SER A 168 -1.27 7.65 10.22
CA SER A 168 -1.08 6.90 11.46
C SER A 168 0.24 6.11 11.51
N THR A 169 1.21 6.45 10.63
CA THR A 169 2.47 5.69 10.51
C THR A 169 3.22 5.63 11.84
N ASN A 170 3.18 6.71 12.63
CA ASN A 170 3.89 6.79 13.91
C ASN A 170 3.28 5.82 14.94
N GLU A 171 1.96 5.73 14.99
CA GLU A 171 1.22 4.84 15.88
C GLU A 171 1.42 3.38 15.48
N PHE A 172 1.39 3.07 14.18
CA PHE A 172 1.72 1.74 13.66
C PHE A 172 3.18 1.36 13.97
N LEU A 173 4.12 2.28 13.77
CA LEU A 173 5.53 2.06 14.07
C LEU A 173 5.74 1.75 15.57
N LEU A 174 5.06 2.49 16.45
CA LEU A 174 5.11 2.28 17.89
C LEU A 174 4.52 0.91 18.28
N LEU A 175 3.40 0.49 17.70
CA LEU A 175 2.85 -0.86 17.89
C LEU A 175 3.84 -1.95 17.45
N ILE A 176 4.47 -1.80 16.28
CA ILE A 176 5.48 -2.74 15.77
C ILE A 176 6.68 -2.82 16.72
N ILE A 177 7.16 -1.69 17.25
CA ILE A 177 8.27 -1.65 18.20
C ILE A 177 7.91 -2.40 19.49
N PHE A 178 6.74 -2.12 20.10
CA PHE A 178 6.33 -2.84 21.32
C PHE A 178 6.13 -4.34 21.08
N LEU A 179 5.54 -4.73 19.94
CA LEU A 179 5.41 -6.13 19.58
C LEU A 179 6.79 -6.78 19.40
N ALA A 180 7.72 -6.14 18.71
CA ALA A 180 9.07 -6.66 18.49
C ALA A 180 9.85 -6.82 19.81
N LEU A 181 9.76 -5.84 20.71
CA LEU A 181 10.36 -5.91 22.03
C LEU A 181 9.73 -7.03 22.88
N GLY A 182 8.41 -7.16 22.87
CA GLY A 182 7.71 -8.24 23.55
C GLY A 182 8.11 -9.61 23.01
N VAL A 183 8.17 -9.77 21.68
CA VAL A 183 8.62 -11.00 21.02
C VAL A 183 10.04 -11.36 21.45
N LEU A 184 10.97 -10.39 21.49
CA LEU A 184 12.34 -10.64 21.95
C LEU A 184 12.38 -11.08 23.42
N ILE A 185 11.66 -10.39 24.31
CA ILE A 185 11.64 -10.70 25.74
C ILE A 185 10.99 -12.06 26.01
N PHE A 186 9.82 -12.34 25.44
CA PHE A 186 9.13 -13.61 25.68
C PHE A 186 9.81 -14.80 24.99
N ALA A 187 10.41 -14.63 23.81
CA ALA A 187 11.18 -15.68 23.16
C ALA A 187 12.47 -16.03 23.92
N THR A 188 13.13 -15.04 24.53
CA THR A 188 14.30 -15.30 25.39
C THR A 188 13.88 -15.96 26.72
N MET A 189 12.81 -15.48 27.36
CA MET A 189 12.31 -16.08 28.60
C MET A 189 11.86 -17.53 28.40
N ILE A 190 11.08 -17.83 27.35
CA ILE A 190 10.60 -19.19 27.11
C ILE A 190 11.75 -20.15 26.78
N TYR A 191 12.74 -19.68 26.03
CA TYR A 191 13.94 -20.45 25.70
C TYR A 191 14.69 -20.89 26.96
N TYR A 192 14.90 -19.99 27.92
CA TYR A 192 15.54 -20.35 29.19
C TYR A 192 14.60 -21.15 30.11
N ALA A 193 13.32 -20.80 30.18
CA ALA A 193 12.35 -21.47 31.03
C ALA A 193 12.14 -22.95 30.69
N GLU A 194 12.25 -23.32 29.41
CA GLU A 194 12.17 -24.70 28.93
C GLU A 194 13.47 -25.49 29.14
N ARG A 195 14.60 -24.79 29.32
CA ARG A 195 15.90 -25.42 29.60
C ARG A 195 16.15 -25.69 31.08
N ILE A 196 15.47 -24.98 31.99
CA ILE A 196 15.58 -25.22 33.43
C ILE A 196 15.13 -26.64 33.82
N GLY A 197 14.21 -27.25 33.07
CA GLY A 197 13.75 -28.62 33.28
C GLY A 197 14.50 -29.69 32.46
N ALA A 198 15.57 -29.32 31.75
CA ALA A 198 16.31 -30.22 30.88
C ALA A 198 16.99 -31.34 31.70
N LYS A 199 16.99 -32.57 31.18
CA LYS A 199 17.76 -33.66 31.78
C LYS A 199 19.26 -33.30 31.72
N PRO A 200 20.06 -33.59 32.76
CA PRO A 200 21.51 -33.30 32.76
C PRO A 200 22.27 -33.92 31.58
N ASN A 201 21.73 -34.99 31.00
CA ASN A 201 22.32 -35.72 29.87
C ASN A 201 21.98 -35.11 28.49
N ASP A 202 21.12 -34.08 28.42
CA ASP A 202 20.82 -33.33 27.18
C ASP A 202 21.11 -31.82 27.38
N PRO A 203 22.39 -31.41 27.30
CA PRO A 203 22.78 -30.00 27.43
C PRO A 203 22.22 -29.14 26.28
N SER A 204 21.89 -29.75 25.14
CA SER A 204 21.30 -29.06 23.99
C SER A 204 19.79 -28.82 24.17
N ALA A 205 19.15 -29.47 25.15
CA ALA A 205 17.71 -29.44 25.35
C ALA A 205 16.93 -29.81 24.07
N SER A 206 17.54 -30.59 23.20
CA SER A 206 17.09 -30.76 21.83
C SER A 206 16.10 -31.89 21.65
N GLU A 207 15.88 -32.75 22.65
CA GLU A 207 14.85 -33.79 22.54
C GLU A 207 13.56 -33.42 23.27
N HIS A 208 13.63 -32.55 24.28
CA HIS A 208 12.49 -32.29 25.18
C HIS A 208 11.72 -31.00 24.92
N THR A 209 12.16 -30.14 23.99
CA THR A 209 11.46 -28.87 23.76
C THR A 209 11.50 -28.41 22.31
N HIS A 210 10.46 -27.69 21.87
CA HIS A 210 10.40 -27.09 20.53
C HIS A 210 11.30 -25.85 20.40
N PHE A 211 11.74 -25.26 21.53
CA PHE A 211 12.49 -24.01 21.58
C PHE A 211 14.00 -24.23 21.41
N LYS A 212 14.44 -24.64 20.21
CA LYS A 212 15.86 -24.97 19.95
C LYS A 212 16.79 -23.76 20.04
N ASN A 213 16.33 -22.59 19.60
CA ASN A 213 17.05 -21.33 19.67
C ASN A 213 16.06 -20.16 19.77
N ILE A 214 16.56 -18.98 20.17
CA ILE A 214 15.73 -17.78 20.38
C ILE A 214 15.00 -17.35 19.10
N PRO A 215 15.61 -17.36 17.89
CA PRO A 215 14.89 -17.03 16.65
C PRO A 215 13.71 -17.95 16.34
N ILE A 216 13.83 -19.26 16.61
CA ILE A 216 12.69 -20.19 16.50
C ILE A 216 11.61 -19.83 17.53
N GLY A 217 12.01 -19.40 18.74
CA GLY A 217 11.10 -18.86 19.75
C GLY A 217 10.36 -17.59 19.32
N PHE A 218 10.89 -16.79 18.37
CA PHE A 218 10.17 -15.63 17.85
C PHE A 218 8.87 -16.03 17.16
N TRP A 219 8.84 -17.15 16.43
CA TRP A 219 7.61 -17.65 15.80
C TRP A 219 6.52 -17.92 16.85
N TRP A 220 6.86 -18.68 17.89
CA TRP A 220 5.93 -18.94 18.99
C TRP A 220 5.49 -17.67 19.71
N ALA A 221 6.41 -16.74 20.00
CA ALA A 221 6.09 -15.51 20.69
C ALA A 221 5.16 -14.60 19.85
N VAL A 222 5.40 -14.47 18.54
CA VAL A 222 4.51 -13.74 17.62
C VAL A 222 3.12 -14.38 17.61
N VAL A 223 3.03 -15.71 17.42
CA VAL A 223 1.76 -16.45 17.36
C VAL A 223 0.99 -16.36 18.68
N THR A 224 1.68 -16.38 19.81
CA THR A 224 1.08 -16.29 21.16
C THR A 224 0.65 -14.86 21.49
N MET A 225 1.50 -13.86 21.27
CA MET A 225 1.17 -12.45 21.55
C MET A 225 0.04 -11.92 20.68
N THR A 226 -0.07 -12.43 19.45
CA THR A 226 -1.16 -12.10 18.53
C THR A 226 -2.42 -12.94 18.76
N THR A 227 -2.42 -13.82 19.76
CA THR A 227 -3.55 -14.69 20.12
C THR A 227 -3.96 -15.71 19.05
N LEU A 228 -3.10 -15.99 18.06
CA LEU A 228 -3.35 -16.97 17.01
C LEU A 228 -3.31 -18.40 17.55
N GLY A 229 -2.24 -18.75 18.27
CA GLY A 229 -2.11 -20.03 18.98
C GLY A 229 -2.25 -21.28 18.09
N TYR A 230 -1.47 -21.42 17.02
CA TYR A 230 -1.54 -22.58 16.10
C TYR A 230 -1.32 -23.94 16.81
N GLY A 231 -0.60 -23.96 17.93
CA GLY A 231 -0.34 -25.18 18.71
C GLY A 231 0.78 -26.07 18.16
N ASP A 232 1.48 -25.63 17.13
CA ASP A 232 2.67 -26.28 16.56
C ASP A 232 3.90 -26.19 17.47
N MET A 233 3.96 -25.15 18.32
CA MET A 233 4.92 -24.98 19.39
C MET A 233 4.21 -24.58 20.69
N TYR A 234 4.56 -25.20 21.81
CA TYR A 234 4.02 -24.87 23.13
C TYR A 234 5.02 -25.23 24.23
N PRO A 235 5.00 -24.50 25.38
CA PRO A 235 5.83 -24.85 26.52
C PRO A 235 5.41 -26.17 27.16
N GLN A 236 6.38 -26.98 27.55
CA GLN A 236 6.16 -28.26 28.21
C GLN A 236 6.47 -28.19 29.71
N THR A 237 7.33 -27.26 30.14
CA THR A 237 7.68 -27.10 31.55
C THR A 237 6.71 -26.18 32.28
N TRP A 238 6.58 -26.36 33.59
CA TRP A 238 5.72 -25.49 34.41
C TRP A 238 6.17 -24.01 34.35
N SER A 239 7.49 -23.76 34.39
CA SER A 239 8.05 -22.41 34.21
C SER A 239 7.74 -21.86 32.82
N GLY A 240 7.81 -22.70 31.78
CA GLY A 240 7.44 -22.32 30.42
C GLY A 240 5.95 -21.98 30.30
N MET A 241 5.07 -22.74 30.96
CA MET A 241 3.63 -22.46 30.98
C MET A 241 3.31 -21.13 31.67
N LEU A 242 4.01 -20.79 32.76
CA LEU A 242 3.89 -19.48 33.41
C LEU A 242 4.31 -18.35 32.48
N VAL A 243 5.46 -18.49 31.79
CA VAL A 243 5.92 -17.53 30.78
C VAL A 243 4.92 -17.42 29.63
N GLY A 244 4.33 -18.54 29.18
CA GLY A 244 3.28 -18.57 28.17
C GLY A 244 2.03 -17.79 28.58
N ALA A 245 1.57 -17.96 29.82
CA ALA A 245 0.43 -17.22 30.36
C ALA A 245 0.70 -15.70 30.42
N LEU A 246 1.89 -15.30 30.88
CA LEU A 246 2.31 -13.90 30.90
C LEU A 246 2.44 -13.32 29.47
N CYS A 247 2.96 -14.10 28.53
CA CYS A 247 3.10 -13.74 27.12
C CYS A 247 1.74 -13.46 26.48
N ALA A 248 0.78 -14.38 26.66
CA ALA A 248 -0.58 -14.22 26.13
C ALA A 248 -1.26 -12.96 26.68
N LEU A 249 -1.17 -12.73 28.00
CA LEU A 249 -1.74 -11.54 28.64
C LEU A 249 -1.07 -10.25 28.13
N ALA A 250 0.26 -10.22 28.08
CA ALA A 250 1.02 -9.07 27.58
C ALA A 250 0.73 -8.78 26.11
N GLY A 251 0.53 -9.81 25.27
CA GLY A 251 0.17 -9.67 23.86
C GLY A 251 -1.17 -8.97 23.66
N VAL A 252 -2.21 -9.43 24.37
CA VAL A 252 -3.54 -8.81 24.34
C VAL A 252 -3.46 -7.34 24.75
N LEU A 253 -2.76 -7.02 25.85
CA LEU A 253 -2.60 -5.63 26.32
C LEU A 253 -1.83 -4.77 25.31
N THR A 254 -0.78 -5.33 24.70
CA THR A 254 0.06 -4.65 23.70
C THR A 254 -0.72 -4.27 22.45
N ILE A 255 -1.62 -5.14 21.99
CA ILE A 255 -2.46 -4.87 20.81
C ILE A 255 -3.65 -3.97 21.19
N ALA A 256 -4.23 -4.14 22.37
CA ALA A 256 -5.42 -3.41 22.80
C ALA A 256 -5.17 -1.90 23.03
N MET A 257 -3.96 -1.47 23.39
CA MET A 257 -3.68 -0.04 23.65
C MET A 257 -3.59 0.85 22.39
N PRO A 258 -2.82 0.51 21.34
CA PRO A 258 -2.66 1.37 20.17
C PRO A 258 -3.82 1.26 19.17
N VAL A 259 -4.55 0.15 19.13
CA VAL A 259 -5.67 -0.05 18.18
C VAL A 259 -6.76 1.02 18.33
N PRO A 260 -7.28 1.36 19.53
CA PRO A 260 -8.26 2.43 19.70
C PRO A 260 -7.77 3.80 19.21
N VAL A 261 -6.48 4.12 19.43
CA VAL A 261 -5.88 5.37 18.95
C VAL A 261 -5.89 5.41 17.43
N ILE A 262 -5.49 4.31 16.78
CA ILE A 262 -5.51 4.18 15.31
C ILE A 262 -6.95 4.28 14.77
N VAL A 263 -7.90 3.60 15.41
CA VAL A 263 -9.32 3.63 15.02
C VAL A 263 -9.91 5.03 15.16
N ASN A 264 -9.59 5.75 16.23
CA ASN A 264 -10.03 7.13 16.44
C ASN A 264 -9.47 8.08 15.37
N ASN A 265 -8.18 7.95 15.06
CA ASN A 265 -7.54 8.69 13.96
C ASN A 265 -8.18 8.35 12.61
N PHE A 266 -8.49 7.08 12.34
CA PHE A 266 -9.20 6.67 11.13
C PHE A 266 -10.59 7.30 11.05
N GLY A 267 -11.37 7.28 12.13
CA GLY A 267 -12.70 7.89 12.20
C GLY A 267 -12.67 9.39 11.88
N MET A 268 -11.69 10.10 12.44
CA MET A 268 -11.44 11.52 12.16
C MET A 268 -11.18 11.76 10.67
N TYR A 269 -10.20 11.09 10.06
CA TYR A 269 -9.87 11.30 8.64
C TYR A 269 -10.98 10.84 7.68
N TYR A 270 -11.67 9.74 8.00
CA TYR A 270 -12.79 9.24 7.22
C TYR A 270 -13.96 10.24 7.19
N SER A 271 -14.34 10.80 8.36
CA SER A 271 -15.41 11.79 8.45
C SER A 271 -15.08 13.07 7.66
N LEU A 272 -13.83 13.53 7.72
CA LEU A 272 -13.35 14.67 6.92
C LEU A 272 -13.40 14.39 5.42
N ALA A 273 -13.03 13.18 4.99
CA ALA A 273 -13.12 12.79 3.59
C ALA A 273 -14.58 12.76 3.10
N MET A 274 -15.49 12.21 3.90
CA MET A 274 -16.92 12.17 3.60
C MET A 274 -17.55 13.57 3.59
N ALA A 275 -17.18 14.45 4.53
CA ALA A 275 -17.63 15.83 4.56
C ALA A 275 -17.17 16.61 3.31
N LYS A 276 -15.92 16.42 2.89
CA LYS A 276 -15.39 17.03 1.64
C LYS A 276 -16.10 16.53 0.39
N GLN A 277 -16.61 15.30 0.37
CA GLN A 277 -17.42 14.79 -0.74
C GLN A 277 -18.85 15.37 -0.75
N LYS A 278 -19.42 15.67 0.42
CA LYS A 278 -20.76 16.26 0.55
C LYS A 278 -20.81 17.76 0.28
N LEU A 279 -19.68 18.47 0.41
CA LEU A 279 -19.62 19.89 0.09
C LEU A 279 -19.78 20.11 -1.43
N PRO A 280 -20.70 20.98 -1.88
CA PRO A 280 -20.83 21.30 -3.29
C PRO A 280 -19.49 21.89 -3.76
N LYS A 281 -18.95 21.37 -4.87
CA LYS A 281 -17.73 21.91 -5.50
C LYS A 281 -17.92 23.42 -5.63
N LYS A 282 -17.10 24.23 -4.94
CA LYS A 282 -17.07 25.69 -5.12
C LYS A 282 -16.85 25.95 -6.61
N LYS A 283 -17.92 26.26 -7.35
CA LYS A 283 -17.80 26.88 -8.67
C LYS A 283 -16.98 28.14 -8.43
N LYS A 284 -15.77 28.20 -8.98
CA LYS A 284 -15.01 29.44 -9.04
C LYS A 284 -15.87 30.42 -9.82
N LYS A 285 -16.70 31.23 -9.15
CA LYS A 285 -17.28 32.42 -9.75
C LYS A 285 -16.09 33.29 -10.10
N HIS A 286 -15.91 33.49 -11.40
CA HIS A 286 -15.00 34.50 -11.92
C HIS A 286 -15.44 35.82 -11.29
N ILE A 287 -14.68 36.32 -10.32
CA ILE A 287 -14.89 37.67 -9.78
C ILE A 287 -14.44 38.59 -10.92
N PRO A 288 -15.33 39.36 -11.57
CA PRO A 288 -14.89 40.35 -12.52
C PRO A 288 -14.01 41.34 -11.77
N ARG A 289 -12.83 41.64 -12.33
CA ARG A 289 -11.97 42.71 -11.80
C ARG A 289 -12.83 43.97 -11.62
N PRO A 290 -12.81 44.63 -10.45
CA PRO A 290 -13.50 45.92 -10.31
C PRO A 290 -12.89 46.91 -11.34
N PRO A 291 -13.72 47.72 -12.01
CA PRO A 291 -13.22 48.78 -12.89
C PRO A 291 -12.27 49.69 -12.11
N GLN A 292 -11.08 49.90 -12.67
CA GLN A 292 -10.14 50.93 -12.19
C GLN A 292 -10.83 52.30 -12.31
N LEU A 293 -11.11 52.94 -11.18
CA LEU A 293 -11.69 54.27 -11.16
C LEU A 293 -10.56 55.30 -11.35
N GLY A 294 -10.55 55.93 -12.53
CA GLY A 294 -9.77 57.13 -12.80
C GLY A 294 -10.19 58.28 -11.88
N SER A 295 -9.22 59.14 -11.58
CA SER A 295 -9.26 60.23 -10.61
C SER A 295 -10.11 61.45 -11.06
N PRO A 296 -10.15 62.55 -10.30
CA PRO A 296 -11.27 62.99 -9.46
C PRO A 296 -12.07 64.14 -10.09
N ASN A 297 -13.36 64.32 -9.74
CA ASN A 297 -13.97 65.64 -9.58
C ASN A 297 -15.45 65.58 -9.12
N TYR A 298 -15.78 66.58 -8.30
CA TYR A 298 -17.10 67.15 -7.98
C TYR A 298 -17.93 66.62 -6.81
N CYS A 299 -17.94 67.46 -5.76
CA CYS A 299 -18.85 67.49 -4.61
C CYS A 299 -20.32 67.68 -4.98
N LYS A 300 -21.23 67.05 -4.21
CA LYS A 300 -22.33 67.71 -3.46
C LYS A 300 -23.10 66.74 -2.55
N SER A 301 -22.83 66.87 -1.25
CA SER A 301 -23.74 67.01 -0.08
C SER A 301 -25.22 66.53 -0.09
N VAL A 302 -25.60 65.93 1.05
CA VAL A 302 -26.83 66.12 1.88
C VAL A 302 -27.76 64.89 2.09
N VAL A 303 -27.61 64.27 3.28
CA VAL A 303 -28.61 63.97 4.34
C VAL A 303 -29.83 63.06 4.03
N ASN A 304 -29.95 61.91 4.72
CA ASN A 304 -30.86 61.71 5.87
C ASN A 304 -30.85 60.26 6.42
N SER A 305 -30.71 60.14 7.74
CA SER A 305 -31.08 58.97 8.58
C SER A 305 -32.60 59.05 8.91
N PRO A 306 -33.29 57.99 9.41
CA PRO A 306 -33.05 57.48 10.77
C PRO A 306 -33.22 55.95 10.98
N HIS A 307 -32.80 55.56 12.18
CA HIS A 307 -32.80 54.25 12.84
C HIS A 307 -34.01 53.32 12.65
N HIS A 308 -33.75 52.00 12.61
CA HIS A 308 -34.41 51.04 13.51
C HIS A 308 -33.48 49.89 13.87
N SER A 309 -33.45 49.57 15.17
CA SER A 309 -32.69 48.51 15.82
C SER A 309 -33.30 47.13 15.58
N THR A 310 -32.45 46.11 15.44
CA THR A 310 -32.48 44.89 16.27
C THR A 310 -31.15 44.15 16.17
N GLN A 311 -30.64 43.84 17.36
CA GLN A 311 -29.42 43.14 17.70
C GLN A 311 -29.52 41.64 17.41
N SER A 312 -28.47 41.04 16.85
CA SER A 312 -28.12 39.65 17.17
C SER A 312 -26.62 39.42 16.93
N ASP A 313 -25.98 38.90 17.96
CA ASP A 313 -24.55 38.74 18.15
C ASP A 313 -23.95 37.68 17.23
N THR A 314 -22.74 37.92 16.72
CA THR A 314 -21.79 36.82 16.43
C THR A 314 -20.36 37.29 16.66
N CYS A 315 -19.75 36.67 17.67
CA CYS A 315 -18.40 36.90 18.21
C CYS A 315 -17.28 36.60 17.19
N PRO A 316 -16.23 37.43 17.07
CA PRO A 316 -15.07 37.15 16.22
C PRO A 316 -13.95 36.48 17.04
N LEU A 317 -13.98 35.16 17.22
CA LEU A 317 -12.89 34.42 17.86
C LEU A 317 -12.13 33.46 16.91
N ALA A 318 -12.60 33.25 15.68
CA ALA A 318 -11.94 32.33 14.74
C ALA A 318 -10.91 33.01 13.80
N GLN A 319 -10.83 34.35 13.79
CA GLN A 319 -9.95 35.08 12.87
C GLN A 319 -8.55 35.34 13.47
N GLU A 320 -8.44 35.44 14.80
CA GLU A 320 -7.16 35.72 15.48
C GLU A 320 -6.24 34.47 15.55
N GLU A 321 -6.79 33.28 15.75
CA GLU A 321 -6.00 32.02 15.78
C GLU A 321 -5.31 31.72 14.45
N ILE A 322 -5.96 32.06 13.32
CA ILE A 322 -5.38 31.88 11.98
C ILE A 322 -4.26 32.90 11.72
N LEU A 323 -4.28 34.06 12.38
CA LEU A 323 -3.26 35.08 12.23
C LEU A 323 -2.00 34.76 13.07
N GLU A 324 -2.16 34.18 14.27
CA GLU A 324 -1.02 33.78 15.12
C GLU A 324 -0.22 32.61 14.53
N ILE A 325 -0.90 31.60 13.95
CA ILE A 325 -0.23 30.47 13.30
C ILE A 325 0.63 30.94 12.11
N ASN A 326 0.17 31.96 11.37
CA ASN A 326 0.94 32.51 10.25
C ASN A 326 2.12 33.40 10.69
N ARG A 327 2.10 33.94 11.91
CA ARG A 327 3.18 34.77 12.46
C ARG A 327 4.31 33.92 13.07
N ALA A 328 3.98 32.76 13.64
CA ALA A 328 4.97 31.82 14.18
C ALA A 328 5.85 31.16 13.08
N GLY A 329 5.36 31.09 11.84
CA GLY A 329 6.10 30.51 10.70
C GLY A 329 7.11 31.43 10.00
N ARG A 330 7.30 32.68 10.46
CA ARG A 330 8.27 33.63 9.87
C ARG A 330 9.17 34.27 10.92
N LYS A 331 10.25 33.59 11.31
CA LYS A 331 11.48 34.25 11.77
C LYS A 331 12.64 33.84 10.86
N PRO A 332 13.46 34.78 10.35
CA PRO A 332 14.64 34.45 9.55
C PRO A 332 15.81 34.04 10.46
N LEU A 333 16.55 33.02 10.03
CA LEU A 333 17.86 32.65 10.56
C LEU A 333 18.82 33.85 10.43
N ARG A 334 19.18 34.47 11.57
CA ARG A 334 20.39 35.28 11.71
C ARG A 334 21.33 34.53 12.63
N GLY A 335 22.54 34.30 12.14
CA GLY A 335 23.56 33.49 12.80
C GLY A 335 24.16 34.14 14.05
N MET A 336 24.98 33.35 14.72
CA MET A 336 26.04 33.84 15.59
C MET A 336 27.18 32.81 15.52
N SER A 337 28.33 33.30 15.09
CA SER A 337 29.62 32.62 15.12
C SER A 337 30.15 32.47 16.55
N ILE A 338 31.15 31.57 16.65
CA ILE A 338 32.08 31.26 17.74
C ILE A 338 31.57 30.17 18.69
#